data_AF-A0A161XFC0-F1
#
_entry.id   AF-A0A161XFC0-F1
#
_cell.length_a   1.000
_cell.length_b   1.000
_cell.length_c   1.000
_cell.angle_alpha   90.00
_cell.angle_beta   90.00
_cell.angle_gamma   90.00
#
_symmetry.space_group_name_H-M   'P 1'
#
loop_
_entity.id
_entity.type
_entity.pdbx_description
1 polymer ?
#
loop_
_entity_poly.entity_id
_entity_poly.type
_entity_poly.pdbx_seq_one_letter_code
_entity_poly.pdbx_strand_id
1 'polypeptide(L)'
;MFYDEIKSGWQQGKVRVGLPGRRSRELELVDDRHASIEAEGLLGLKAKFLSRPERMKLVHLVKSEFGHHERELPFATIRHWMAESKAVLLTGKCGVGKTCLLSAALPDAVFINGRTADPSKPHWFWHQITEDPSRPLVVDEPHALPPLVLMELLKIVREQGRGFVVIDQAESGERFEFLSRAMTNTPVGIVPGPESNFLWVKLSSFRGEVALAKWTGKLVE
;
A
#
# COMPACT_ATOMS: atom_id res chain seq x y z
N MET A 1 18.60 -24.80 -5.63
CA MET A 1 19.34 -24.20 -4.49
C MET A 1 18.35 -23.42 -3.65
N PHE A 2 18.58 -23.26 -2.34
CA PHE A 2 17.63 -22.57 -1.46
C PHE A 2 17.27 -21.16 -1.95
N TYR A 3 18.20 -20.44 -2.59
CA TYR A 3 17.94 -19.13 -3.20
C TYR A 3 16.76 -19.12 -4.19
N ASP A 4 16.69 -20.08 -5.12
CA ASP A 4 15.65 -20.08 -6.16
C ASP A 4 14.25 -20.33 -5.58
N GLU A 5 14.18 -21.20 -4.55
CA GLU A 5 12.94 -21.43 -3.82
C GLU A 5 12.50 -20.22 -3.00
N ILE A 6 13.46 -19.52 -2.37
CA ILE A 6 13.17 -18.30 -1.63
C ILE A 6 12.78 -17.16 -2.57
N LYS A 7 13.44 -17.03 -3.73
CA LYS A 7 13.06 -16.10 -4.79
C LYS A 7 11.65 -16.39 -5.30
N SER A 8 11.35 -17.65 -5.62
CA SER A 8 10.01 -18.06 -6.05
C SER A 8 8.98 -17.83 -4.94
N GLY A 9 9.32 -18.15 -3.69
CA GLY A 9 8.49 -17.87 -2.53
C GLY A 9 8.25 -16.39 -2.34
N TRP A 10 9.23 -15.54 -2.62
CA TRP A 10 9.08 -14.08 -2.60
C TRP A 10 8.17 -13.58 -3.73
N GLN A 11 8.35 -14.05 -4.96
CA GLN A 11 7.49 -13.74 -6.12
C GLN A 11 6.03 -14.20 -5.93
N GLN A 12 5.82 -15.26 -5.14
CA GLN A 12 4.51 -15.78 -4.75
C GLN A 12 3.97 -15.19 -3.43
N GLY A 13 4.70 -14.27 -2.82
CA GLY A 13 4.30 -13.64 -1.57
C GLY A 13 4.30 -14.50 -0.30
N LYS A 14 5.01 -15.61 -0.33
CA LYS A 14 5.23 -16.50 0.81
C LYS A 14 6.51 -16.15 1.59
N VAL A 15 7.37 -15.30 1.02
CA VAL A 15 8.60 -14.79 1.63
C VAL A 15 8.59 -13.27 1.57
N ARG A 16 8.89 -12.61 2.69
CA ARG A 16 9.23 -11.19 2.75
C ARG A 16 10.72 -11.01 2.87
N VAL A 17 11.17 -9.94 2.27
CA VAL A 17 12.53 -9.44 2.43
C VAL A 17 12.37 -8.01 2.90
N GLY A 18 12.59 -7.79 4.20
CA GLY A 18 12.48 -6.48 4.81
C GLY A 18 13.64 -5.58 4.39
N LEU A 19 13.28 -4.39 3.89
CA LEU A 19 13.82 -3.15 4.45
C LEU A 19 13.10 -2.98 5.81
N PRO A 20 13.79 -2.65 6.90
CA PRO A 20 13.28 -2.85 8.26
C PRO A 20 12.01 -2.03 8.51
N GLY A 21 10.90 -2.73 8.71
CA GLY A 21 9.71 -2.21 9.37
C GLY A 21 9.69 -2.70 10.82
N ARG A 22 10.58 -2.18 11.67
CA ARG A 22 10.36 -1.98 13.12
C ARG A 22 11.62 -1.48 13.84
N ARG A 23 11.38 -0.39 14.59
CA ARG A 23 12.25 0.31 15.55
C ARG A 23 13.38 1.15 14.95
N SER A 24 13.24 2.44 15.27
CA SER A 24 14.27 3.47 15.29
C SER A 24 14.59 4.09 13.93
N ARG A 25 14.60 5.42 13.95
CA ARG A 25 15.15 6.38 12.97
C ARG A 25 16.04 5.74 11.91
N GLU A 26 15.82 6.19 10.67
CA GLU A 26 16.57 5.91 9.45
C GLU A 26 15.94 4.84 8.56
N LEU A 27 15.12 5.32 7.62
CA LEU A 27 14.98 4.72 6.27
C LEU A 27 16.22 5.01 5.40
N GLU A 28 17.31 5.43 6.02
CA GLU A 28 18.63 5.60 5.42
C GLU A 28 19.49 4.44 5.91
N LEU A 29 20.14 3.74 4.97
CA LEU A 29 21.07 2.65 5.24
C LEU A 29 20.44 1.34 5.75
N VAL A 30 19.83 0.60 4.81
CA VAL A 30 20.03 -0.86 4.84
C VAL A 30 21.51 -1.11 4.59
N ASP A 31 22.28 -1.22 5.66
CA ASP A 31 23.58 -1.88 5.61
C ASP A 31 23.33 -3.32 5.15
N ASP A 32 24.14 -3.78 4.21
CA ASP A 32 24.12 -5.07 3.50
C ASP A 32 24.30 -6.29 4.44
N ARG A 33 24.16 -6.07 5.74
CA ARG A 33 24.33 -7.01 6.84
C ARG A 33 23.02 -7.31 7.58
N HIS A 34 21.96 -6.51 7.40
CA HIS A 34 20.77 -6.54 8.25
C HIS A 34 19.43 -6.76 7.53
N ALA A 35 19.43 -7.14 6.26
CA ALA A 35 18.18 -7.48 5.59
C ALA A 35 17.47 -8.66 6.27
N SER A 36 16.26 -8.42 6.78
CA SER A 36 15.43 -9.47 7.36
C SER A 36 14.76 -10.27 6.24
N ILE A 37 14.80 -11.59 6.30
CA ILE A 37 14.04 -12.47 5.42
C ILE A 37 13.05 -13.22 6.30
N GLU A 38 11.77 -12.92 6.15
CA GLU A 38 10.69 -13.50 6.95
C GLU A 38 9.83 -14.40 6.07
N ALA A 39 9.72 -15.67 6.46
CA ALA A 39 8.90 -16.65 5.76
C ALA A 39 8.45 -17.72 6.75
N GLU A 40 7.30 -18.34 6.49
CA GLU A 40 6.75 -19.39 7.34
C GLU A 40 7.18 -20.79 6.89
N GLY A 41 7.14 -21.74 7.83
CA GLY A 41 7.38 -23.16 7.57
C GLY A 41 8.74 -23.45 6.94
N LEU A 42 8.75 -24.33 5.93
CA LEU A 42 9.97 -24.78 5.28
C LEU A 42 10.72 -23.64 4.57
N LEU A 43 10.01 -22.62 4.06
CA LEU A 43 10.63 -21.45 3.45
C LEU A 43 11.38 -20.61 4.49
N GLY A 44 10.84 -20.47 5.70
CA GLY A 44 11.53 -19.82 6.83
C GLY A 44 12.81 -20.54 7.24
N LEU A 45 12.77 -21.88 7.28
CA LEU A 45 13.96 -22.70 7.54
C LEU A 45 15.00 -22.53 6.43
N LYS A 46 14.59 -22.64 5.16
CA LYS A 46 15.47 -22.48 4.00
C LYS A 46 16.08 -21.07 3.91
N ALA A 47 15.32 -20.04 4.28
CA ALA A 47 15.81 -18.66 4.33
C ALA A 47 17.00 -18.48 5.30
N LYS A 48 16.99 -19.20 6.44
CA LYS A 48 18.11 -19.17 7.39
C LYS A 48 19.41 -19.74 6.81
N PHE A 49 19.31 -20.70 5.90
CA PHE A 49 20.45 -21.33 5.24
C PHE A 49 20.97 -20.57 4.02
N LEU A 50 20.34 -19.45 3.63
CA LEU A 50 20.90 -18.60 2.57
C LEU A 50 22.24 -18.02 3.01
N SER A 51 23.25 -18.20 2.16
CA SER A 51 24.55 -17.57 2.30
C SER A 51 24.43 -16.05 2.20
N ARG A 52 25.42 -15.33 2.74
CA ARG A 52 25.46 -13.87 2.67
C ARG A 52 25.33 -13.32 1.23
N PRO A 53 26.02 -13.88 0.21
CA PRO A 53 25.84 -13.45 -1.18
C PRO A 53 24.42 -13.69 -1.72
N GLU A 54 23.77 -14.81 -1.36
CA GLU A 54 22.40 -15.11 -1.78
C GLU A 54 21.38 -14.15 -1.14
N ARG A 55 21.56 -13.85 0.15
CA ARG A 55 20.75 -12.83 0.84
C ARG A 55 20.91 -11.47 0.16
N MET A 56 22.14 -11.09 -0.16
CA MET A 56 22.43 -9.84 -0.87
C MET A 56 21.81 -9.80 -2.26
N LYS A 57 21.89 -10.90 -3.01
CA LYS A 57 21.27 -11.03 -4.32
C LYS A 57 19.75 -10.88 -4.24
N LEU A 58 19.12 -11.43 -3.19
CA LEU A 58 17.70 -11.29 -2.94
C LEU A 58 17.31 -9.86 -2.56
N VAL A 59 18.12 -9.20 -1.72
CA VAL A 59 17.92 -7.79 -1.35
C VAL A 59 18.08 -6.87 -2.55
N HIS A 60 19.07 -7.10 -3.40
CA HIS A 60 19.23 -6.34 -4.63
C HIS A 60 18.08 -6.55 -5.61
N LEU A 61 17.59 -7.78 -5.74
CA LEU A 61 16.41 -8.10 -6.56
C LEU A 61 15.16 -7.35 -6.05
N VAL A 62 14.93 -7.41 -4.75
CA VAL A 62 13.86 -6.68 -4.06
C VAL A 62 14.05 -5.18 -4.25
N LYS A 63 15.26 -4.64 -4.06
CA LYS A 63 15.58 -3.24 -4.34
C LYS A 63 15.45 -2.88 -5.82
N SER A 64 15.64 -3.78 -6.78
CA SER A 64 15.44 -3.45 -8.20
C SER A 64 13.97 -3.48 -8.61
N GLU A 65 13.17 -4.36 -8.00
CA GLU A 65 11.73 -4.43 -8.28
C GLU A 65 10.90 -3.44 -7.45
N PHE A 66 11.34 -3.12 -6.23
CA PHE A 66 10.70 -2.13 -5.35
C PHE A 66 11.43 -0.76 -5.35
N GLY A 67 12.58 -0.61 -6.00
CA GLY A 67 13.45 0.56 -5.78
C GLY A 67 13.40 1.65 -6.83
N HIS A 68 13.15 2.83 -6.27
CA HIS A 68 13.75 4.14 -6.54
C HIS A 68 13.57 4.83 -7.89
N HIS A 69 13.23 4.16 -8.98
CA HIS A 69 12.93 4.86 -10.23
C HIS A 69 11.49 5.36 -10.20
N GLU A 70 11.32 6.67 -10.30
CA GLU A 70 10.02 7.25 -10.61
C GLU A 70 9.60 6.74 -11.97
N ARG A 71 8.37 6.27 -12.06
CA ARG A 71 7.75 5.84 -13.29
C ARG A 71 6.50 6.68 -13.50
N GLU A 72 6.13 6.81 -14.75
CA GLU A 72 4.82 7.36 -15.08
C GLU A 72 3.75 6.45 -14.48
N LEU A 73 2.75 7.08 -13.87
CA LEU A 73 1.55 6.43 -13.38
C LEU A 73 0.37 6.88 -14.25
N PRO A 74 0.03 6.14 -15.31
CA PRO A 74 -1.10 6.45 -16.16
C PRO A 74 -2.43 6.36 -15.39
N PHE A 75 -3.41 7.18 -15.78
CA PHE A 75 -4.76 7.08 -15.22
C PHE A 75 -5.39 5.71 -15.45
N ALA A 76 -5.10 5.07 -16.59
CA ALA A 76 -5.56 3.73 -16.91
C ALA A 76 -5.13 2.70 -15.86
N THR A 77 -3.90 2.81 -15.34
CA THR A 77 -3.38 1.94 -14.29
C THR A 77 -4.17 2.11 -12.99
N ILE A 78 -4.46 3.35 -12.58
CA ILE A 78 -5.26 3.64 -11.39
C ILE A 78 -6.69 3.06 -11.54
N ARG A 79 -7.31 3.25 -12.71
CA ARG A 79 -8.65 2.70 -12.99
C ARG A 79 -8.67 1.18 -12.98
N HIS A 80 -7.65 0.55 -13.56
CA HIS A 80 -7.51 -0.89 -13.56
C HIS A 80 -7.40 -1.44 -12.12
N TRP A 81 -6.59 -0.81 -11.26
CA TRP A 81 -6.53 -1.18 -9.83
C TRP A 81 -7.88 -1.07 -9.13
N MET A 82 -8.66 -0.04 -9.44
CA MET A 82 -10.01 0.10 -8.85
C MET A 82 -10.96 -0.99 -9.36
N ALA A 83 -10.88 -1.37 -10.64
CA ALA A 83 -11.67 -2.45 -11.23
C ALA A 83 -11.30 -3.83 -10.65
N GLU A 84 -10.04 -4.03 -10.27
CA GLU A 84 -9.58 -5.23 -9.54
C GLU A 84 -9.80 -5.14 -8.01
N SER A 85 -10.57 -4.14 -7.56
CA SER A 85 -10.90 -3.96 -6.14
C SER A 85 -9.68 -3.83 -5.23
N LYS A 86 -8.62 -3.16 -5.71
CA LYS A 86 -7.41 -2.91 -4.92
C LYS A 86 -7.64 -1.83 -3.85
N ALA A 87 -6.96 -2.00 -2.73
CA ALA A 87 -6.76 -1.06 -1.64
C ALA A 87 -5.45 -0.31 -1.84
N VAL A 88 -5.50 0.95 -2.27
CA VAL A 88 -4.29 1.72 -2.58
C VAL A 88 -4.00 2.73 -1.48
N LEU A 89 -2.84 2.66 -0.84
CA LEU A 89 -2.33 3.72 0.01
C LEU A 89 -1.49 4.68 -0.85
N LEU A 90 -2.01 5.88 -1.11
CA LEU A 90 -1.31 6.92 -1.86
C LEU A 90 -0.64 7.91 -0.91
N THR A 91 0.69 7.85 -0.82
CA THR A 91 1.50 8.74 0.00
C THR A 91 2.24 9.79 -0.83
N GLY A 92 2.80 10.79 -0.17
CA GLY A 92 3.64 11.80 -0.79
C GLY A 92 3.61 13.10 -0.02
N LYS A 93 4.57 13.99 -0.27
CA LYS A 93 4.66 15.30 0.39
C LYS A 93 3.38 16.13 0.20
N CYS A 94 3.17 17.12 1.06
CA CYS A 94 2.10 18.11 0.85
C CYS A 94 2.27 18.80 -0.50
N GLY A 95 1.17 19.08 -1.21
CA GLY A 95 1.19 19.83 -2.47
C GLY A 95 1.64 19.05 -3.72
N VAL A 96 1.97 17.76 -3.63
CA VAL A 96 2.38 16.97 -4.81
C VAL A 96 1.22 16.58 -5.75
N GLY A 97 0.00 16.99 -5.45
CA GLY A 97 -1.17 16.79 -6.32
C GLY A 97 -1.90 15.45 -6.15
N LYS A 98 -1.79 14.78 -5.00
CA LYS A 98 -2.46 13.48 -4.74
C LYS A 98 -3.97 13.51 -5.01
N THR A 99 -4.67 14.48 -4.42
CA THR A 99 -6.11 14.66 -4.60
C THR A 99 -6.43 15.03 -6.05
N CYS A 100 -5.68 15.94 -6.66
CA CYS A 100 -5.88 16.34 -8.07
C CYS A 100 -5.71 15.18 -9.04
N LEU A 101 -4.68 14.34 -8.85
CA LEU A 101 -4.45 13.13 -9.63
C LEU A 101 -5.67 12.21 -9.56
N LEU A 102 -6.18 11.94 -8.36
CA LEU A 102 -7.29 11.02 -8.18
C LEU A 102 -8.60 11.58 -8.70
N SER A 103 -8.86 12.88 -8.54
CA SER A 103 -10.05 13.53 -9.11
C SER A 103 -10.03 13.49 -10.65
N ALA A 104 -8.84 13.56 -11.27
CA ALA A 104 -8.70 13.43 -12.72
C ALA A 104 -8.76 11.97 -13.20
N ALA A 105 -8.12 11.05 -12.48
CA ALA A 105 -8.05 9.63 -12.85
C ALA A 105 -9.36 8.87 -12.60
N LEU A 106 -10.10 9.27 -11.55
CA LEU A 106 -11.31 8.63 -11.05
C LEU A 106 -12.44 9.69 -10.88
N PRO A 107 -12.97 10.24 -11.99
CA PRO A 107 -13.98 11.31 -11.93
C PRO A 107 -15.27 10.87 -11.21
N ASP A 108 -15.60 9.58 -11.28
CA ASP A 108 -16.80 9.02 -10.67
C ASP A 108 -16.56 8.50 -9.24
N ALA A 109 -15.36 8.63 -8.67
CA ALA A 109 -15.13 8.15 -7.30
C ALA A 109 -15.93 8.95 -6.27
N VAL A 110 -16.28 8.29 -5.16
CA VAL A 110 -16.80 8.97 -3.98
C VAL A 110 -15.61 9.51 -3.19
N PHE A 111 -15.58 10.81 -2.91
CA PHE A 111 -14.51 11.44 -2.14
C PHE A 111 -14.98 11.74 -0.72
N ILE A 112 -14.28 11.19 0.26
CA ILE A 112 -14.46 11.48 1.68
C ILE A 112 -13.19 12.15 2.18
N ASN A 113 -13.26 13.45 2.47
CA ASN A 113 -12.15 14.16 3.08
C ASN A 113 -12.33 14.18 4.60
N GLY A 114 -11.37 13.63 5.35
CA GLY A 114 -11.46 13.44 6.79
C GLY A 114 -11.56 14.73 7.60
N ARG A 115 -11.15 15.88 7.06
CA ARG A 115 -11.29 17.19 7.74
C ARG A 115 -12.66 17.82 7.58
N THR A 116 -13.36 17.48 6.49
CA THR A 116 -14.65 18.10 6.13
C THR A 116 -15.82 17.14 6.29
N ALA A 117 -15.56 15.84 6.31
CA ALA A 117 -16.55 14.83 6.61
C ALA A 117 -16.99 14.95 8.08
N ASP A 118 -18.31 14.93 8.28
CA ASP A 118 -18.91 14.99 9.61
C ASP A 118 -19.53 13.62 9.97
N PRO A 119 -18.78 12.75 10.68
CA PRO A 119 -19.29 11.44 11.07
C PRO A 119 -20.40 11.53 12.14
N SER A 120 -20.64 12.71 12.75
CA SER A 120 -21.76 12.90 13.68
C SER A 120 -23.13 12.97 12.98
N LYS A 121 -23.14 13.05 11.65
CA LYS A 121 -24.33 12.94 10.78
C LYS A 121 -24.36 11.57 10.09
N PRO A 122 -24.62 10.47 10.84
CA PRO A 122 -24.39 9.11 10.37
C PRO A 122 -25.20 8.77 9.12
N HIS A 123 -26.44 9.24 9.02
CA HIS A 123 -27.29 8.96 7.87
C HIS A 123 -26.68 9.48 6.57
N TRP A 124 -26.15 10.70 6.56
CA TRP A 124 -25.56 11.28 5.34
C TRP A 124 -24.17 10.71 5.05
N PHE A 125 -23.33 10.58 6.07
CA PHE A 125 -21.97 10.06 5.93
C PHE A 125 -21.96 8.62 5.42
N TRP A 126 -22.74 7.73 6.04
CA TRP A 126 -22.77 6.32 5.64
C TRP A 126 -23.50 6.12 4.32
N HIS A 127 -24.53 6.90 4.01
CA HIS A 127 -25.24 6.82 2.73
C HIS A 127 -24.30 7.04 1.54
N GLN A 128 -23.41 8.03 1.58
CA GLN A 128 -22.46 8.27 0.49
C GLN A 128 -21.53 7.08 0.22
N ILE A 129 -21.23 6.31 1.28
CA ILE A 129 -20.34 5.16 1.20
C ILE A 129 -21.10 3.92 0.69
N THR A 130 -22.38 3.79 1.01
CA THR A 130 -23.17 2.58 0.73
C THR A 130 -24.10 2.67 -0.48
N GLU A 131 -24.42 3.88 -0.96
CA GLU A 131 -25.40 4.10 -2.03
C GLU A 131 -25.02 3.43 -3.35
N ASP A 132 -23.75 3.50 -3.74
CA ASP A 132 -23.25 2.85 -4.94
C ASP A 132 -21.87 2.20 -4.70
N PRO A 133 -21.85 0.90 -4.40
CA PRO A 133 -20.62 0.13 -4.17
C PRO A 133 -19.77 -0.07 -5.43
N SER A 134 -20.30 0.18 -6.63
CA SER A 134 -19.57 -0.02 -7.89
C SER A 134 -18.54 1.09 -8.16
N ARG A 135 -18.76 2.28 -7.60
CA ARG A 135 -17.87 3.44 -7.75
C ARG A 135 -16.66 3.26 -6.85
N PRO A 136 -15.44 3.69 -7.22
CA PRO A 136 -14.30 3.65 -6.29
C PRO A 136 -14.48 4.59 -5.10
N LEU A 137 -13.84 4.32 -3.95
CA LEU A 137 -13.81 5.26 -2.82
C LEU A 137 -12.43 5.91 -2.70
N VAL A 138 -12.39 7.22 -2.46
CA VAL A 138 -11.17 7.94 -2.09
C VAL A 138 -11.35 8.55 -0.70
N VAL A 139 -10.49 8.17 0.24
CA VAL A 139 -10.42 8.75 1.58
C VAL A 139 -9.22 9.69 1.65
N ASP A 140 -9.48 10.99 1.65
CA ASP A 140 -8.45 12.02 1.78
C ASP A 140 -8.24 12.39 3.25
N GLU A 141 -6.99 12.58 3.65
CA GLU A 141 -6.60 12.95 5.03
C GLU A 141 -7.29 12.11 6.13
N PRO A 142 -7.14 10.77 6.10
CA PRO A 142 -7.85 9.84 6.97
C PRO A 142 -7.54 10.05 8.46
N HIS A 143 -6.39 10.66 8.78
CA HIS A 143 -5.96 10.96 10.14
C HIS A 143 -6.84 11.99 10.85
N ALA A 144 -7.66 12.75 10.11
CA ALA A 144 -8.62 13.67 10.69
C ALA A 144 -9.93 12.97 11.12
N LEU A 145 -10.17 11.74 10.66
CA LEU A 145 -11.30 10.92 11.13
C LEU A 145 -10.97 10.24 12.46
N PRO A 146 -11.97 10.03 13.34
CA PRO A 146 -11.79 9.16 14.50
C PRO A 146 -11.34 7.75 14.07
N PRO A 147 -10.35 7.13 14.73
CA PRO A 147 -9.81 5.83 14.31
C PRO A 147 -10.85 4.73 14.16
N LEU A 148 -11.85 4.68 15.05
CA LEU A 148 -12.95 3.70 14.98
C LEU A 148 -13.82 3.91 13.73
N VAL A 149 -14.11 5.16 13.37
CA VAL A 149 -14.89 5.50 12.17
C VAL A 149 -14.12 5.09 10.92
N LEU A 150 -12.83 5.39 10.86
CA LEU A 150 -11.99 5.00 9.74
C LEU A 150 -11.91 3.47 9.60
N MET A 151 -11.74 2.73 10.71
CA MET A 151 -11.71 1.26 10.66
C MET A 151 -13.02 0.67 10.16
N GLU A 152 -14.17 1.18 10.63
CA GLU A 152 -15.48 0.68 10.19
C GLU A 152 -15.74 1.03 8.72
N LEU A 153 -15.38 2.25 8.29
CA LEU A 153 -15.46 2.65 6.88
C LEU A 153 -14.63 1.71 6.00
N LEU A 154 -13.36 1.49 6.35
CA LEU A 154 -12.48 0.62 5.56
C LEU A 154 -12.97 -0.84 5.56
N LYS A 155 -13.60 -1.30 6.64
CA LYS A 155 -14.21 -2.62 6.72
C LYS A 155 -15.41 -2.74 5.77
N ILE A 156 -16.36 -1.79 5.81
CA ILE A 156 -17.55 -1.78 4.94
C ILE A 156 -17.13 -1.80 3.47
N VAL A 157 -16.17 -0.96 3.08
CA VAL A 157 -15.71 -0.85 1.69
C VAL A 157 -15.06 -2.14 1.21
N ARG A 158 -14.34 -2.84 2.09
CA ARG A 158 -13.80 -4.17 1.78
C ARG A 158 -14.88 -5.22 1.64
N GLU A 159 -15.87 -5.24 2.52
CA GLU A 159 -17.00 -6.18 2.47
C GLU A 159 -17.83 -6.00 1.18
N GLN A 160 -17.88 -4.78 0.65
CA GLN A 160 -18.46 -4.46 -0.65
C GLN A 160 -17.64 -4.98 -1.85
N GLY A 161 -16.40 -5.44 -1.63
CA GLY A 161 -15.49 -5.78 -2.72
C GLY A 161 -15.13 -4.57 -3.59
N ARG A 162 -15.15 -3.36 -3.01
CA ARG A 162 -14.98 -2.08 -3.72
C ARG A 162 -13.52 -1.65 -3.71
N GLY A 163 -12.98 -1.22 -4.87
CA GLY A 163 -11.66 -0.62 -4.96
C GLY A 163 -11.62 0.74 -4.23
N PHE A 164 -10.56 1.00 -3.48
CA PHE A 164 -10.44 2.24 -2.71
C PHE A 164 -9.02 2.75 -2.58
N VAL A 165 -8.91 4.06 -2.42
CA VAL A 165 -7.65 4.78 -2.22
C VAL A 165 -7.68 5.55 -0.92
N VAL A 166 -6.62 5.45 -0.13
CA VAL A 166 -6.41 6.25 1.08
C VAL A 166 -5.23 7.19 0.84
N ILE A 167 -5.43 8.49 1.00
CA ILE A 167 -4.41 9.51 0.78
C ILE A 167 -3.83 9.95 2.12
N ASP A 168 -2.53 9.78 2.34
CA ASP A 168 -1.88 10.33 3.53
C ASP A 168 -0.50 10.93 3.19
N GLN A 169 0.09 11.63 4.15
CA GLN A 169 1.46 12.14 4.04
C GLN A 169 2.47 11.22 4.72
N ALA A 170 2.02 10.30 5.58
CA ALA A 170 2.88 9.35 6.27
C ALA A 170 3.43 8.33 5.28
N GLU A 171 4.74 8.42 5.03
CA GLU A 171 5.50 7.46 4.23
C GLU A 171 6.19 6.40 5.11
N SER A 172 6.15 6.57 6.45
CA SER A 172 6.69 5.64 7.44
C SER A 172 6.15 5.92 8.85
N GLY A 173 6.53 5.09 9.83
CA GLY A 173 6.20 5.27 11.24
C GLY A 173 4.82 4.74 11.63
N GLU A 174 4.40 5.02 12.86
CA GLU A 174 3.19 4.43 13.47
C GLU A 174 1.92 4.70 12.65
N ARG A 175 1.81 5.88 12.04
CA ARG A 175 0.66 6.24 11.19
C ARG A 175 0.59 5.38 9.93
N PHE A 176 1.72 5.22 9.24
CA PHE A 176 1.80 4.36 8.07
C PHE A 176 1.49 2.90 8.43
N GLU A 177 2.06 2.41 9.54
CA GLU A 177 1.77 1.06 10.03
C GLU A 177 0.29 0.86 10.34
N PHE A 178 -0.35 1.82 11.00
CA PHE A 178 -1.77 1.79 11.31
C PHE A 178 -2.62 1.73 10.03
N LEU A 179 -2.38 2.60 9.05
CA LEU A 179 -3.12 2.63 7.80
C LEU A 179 -2.92 1.34 7.00
N SER A 180 -1.66 0.90 6.85
CA SER A 180 -1.35 -0.36 6.16
C SER A 180 -2.05 -1.55 6.81
N ARG A 181 -2.06 -1.64 8.15
CA ARG A 181 -2.80 -2.70 8.87
C ARG A 181 -4.31 -2.58 8.69
N ALA A 182 -4.85 -1.37 8.83
CA ALA A 182 -6.27 -1.12 8.68
C ALA A 182 -6.79 -1.46 7.28
N MET A 183 -5.94 -1.43 6.26
CA MET A 183 -6.29 -1.72 4.86
C MET A 183 -6.10 -3.19 4.44
N THR A 184 -5.31 -3.99 5.16
CA THR A 184 -4.88 -5.33 4.73
C THR A 184 -5.55 -6.50 5.45
N ASN A 185 -6.48 -6.26 6.39
CA ASN A 185 -7.18 -7.30 7.18
C ASN A 185 -6.24 -8.33 7.87
N THR A 186 -4.95 -8.01 8.02
CA THR A 186 -4.01 -8.99 8.57
C THR A 186 -4.11 -8.99 10.10
N PRO A 187 -4.34 -10.16 10.74
CA PRO A 187 -4.42 -10.27 12.19
C PRO A 187 -3.18 -9.71 12.89
N VAL A 188 -3.34 -9.21 14.12
CA VAL A 188 -2.21 -8.77 14.95
C VAL A 188 -1.24 -9.94 15.13
N GLY A 189 -0.02 -9.80 14.62
CA GLY A 189 1.02 -10.83 14.68
C GLY A 189 1.17 -11.68 13.42
N ILE A 190 0.31 -11.48 12.42
CA ILE A 190 0.45 -12.03 11.06
C ILE A 190 0.75 -10.87 10.12
N VAL A 191 1.52 -11.13 9.06
CA VAL A 191 1.99 -10.10 8.13
C VAL A 191 1.36 -10.40 6.73
N PRO A 192 0.81 -9.42 5.96
CA PRO A 192 0.02 -9.66 4.72
C PRO A 192 0.88 -10.05 3.52
N GLY A 193 0.67 -11.21 2.88
CA GLY A 193 1.49 -11.68 1.74
C GLY A 193 1.37 -10.79 0.48
N PRO A 194 2.37 -10.79 -0.44
CA PRO A 194 2.35 -10.09 -1.75
C PRO A 194 1.19 -10.37 -2.72
N GLU A 195 0.29 -11.30 -2.42
CA GLU A 195 -1.01 -11.44 -3.10
C GLU A 195 -2.08 -10.50 -2.50
N SER A 196 -1.72 -9.59 -1.61
CA SER A 196 -2.66 -8.64 -1.03
C SER A 196 -3.26 -7.75 -2.10
N ASN A 197 -4.57 -7.52 -2.05
CA ASN A 197 -5.24 -6.42 -2.76
C ASN A 197 -4.68 -5.03 -2.38
N PHE A 198 -3.66 -4.94 -1.52
CA PHE A 198 -3.03 -3.72 -1.08
C PHE A 198 -1.87 -3.30 -1.97
N LEU A 199 -1.86 -2.02 -2.37
CA LEU A 199 -0.78 -1.36 -3.08
C LEU A 199 -0.35 -0.12 -2.31
N TRP A 200 0.95 0.09 -2.15
CA TRP A 200 1.46 1.38 -1.66
C TRP A 200 2.09 2.14 -2.81
N VAL A 201 1.62 3.37 -3.02
CA VAL A 201 2.09 4.27 -4.09
C VAL A 201 2.58 5.56 -3.43
N LYS A 202 3.83 5.94 -3.67
CA LYS A 202 4.40 7.23 -3.31
C LYS A 202 4.44 8.14 -4.53
N LEU A 203 3.62 9.18 -4.52
CA LEU A 203 3.58 10.21 -5.55
C LEU A 203 4.70 11.24 -5.30
N SER A 204 5.54 11.46 -6.31
CA SER A 204 6.60 12.46 -6.28
C SER A 204 6.14 13.79 -6.87
N SER A 205 5.40 13.76 -7.99
CA SER A 205 4.82 14.95 -8.59
C SER A 205 3.64 14.60 -9.49
N PHE A 206 2.78 15.58 -9.70
CA PHE A 206 1.70 15.54 -10.68
C PHE A 206 1.64 16.88 -11.41
N ARG A 207 1.68 16.84 -12.75
CA ARG A 207 1.55 18.02 -13.61
C ARG A 207 0.67 17.65 -14.81
N GLY A 208 -0.57 18.14 -14.82
CA GLY A 208 -1.50 17.87 -15.92
C GLY A 208 -1.93 16.41 -15.96
N GLU A 209 -1.52 15.65 -16.98
CA GLU A 209 -1.86 14.23 -17.14
C GLU A 209 -0.74 13.28 -16.69
N VAL A 210 0.45 13.82 -16.40
CA VAL A 210 1.62 13.00 -16.04
C VAL A 210 1.81 13.02 -14.52
N ALA A 211 1.69 11.85 -13.92
CA ALA A 211 2.06 11.58 -12.53
C ALA A 211 3.36 10.78 -12.49
N LEU A 212 4.32 11.24 -11.69
CA LEU A 212 5.54 10.49 -11.39
C LEU A 212 5.41 9.87 -10.01
N ALA A 213 5.45 8.54 -9.96
CA ALA A 213 5.26 7.79 -8.73
C ALA A 213 6.23 6.61 -8.61
N LYS A 214 6.39 6.14 -7.37
CA LYS A 214 7.02 4.87 -7.01
C LYS A 214 5.96 4.02 -6.34
N TRP A 215 5.93 2.72 -6.57
CA TRP A 215 4.94 1.88 -5.90
C TRP A 215 5.49 0.49 -5.58
N THR A 216 4.86 -0.15 -4.60
CA THR A 216 5.11 -1.53 -4.23
C THR A 216 3.89 -2.38 -4.59
N GLY A 217 4.11 -3.40 -5.42
CA GLY A 217 3.08 -4.31 -5.92
C GLY A 217 3.50 -4.99 -7.22
N LYS A 218 2.98 -6.18 -7.49
CA LYS A 218 3.19 -6.87 -8.77
C LYS A 218 2.42 -6.12 -9.86
N LEU A 219 3.13 -5.52 -10.81
CA LEU A 219 2.53 -5.11 -12.08
C LEU A 219 2.18 -6.41 -12.82
N VAL A 220 0.90 -6.72 -12.93
CA VAL A 220 0.46 -7.66 -13.94
C VAL A 220 0.35 -6.82 -15.21
N GLU A 221 1.31 -7.00 -16.12
CA GLU A 221 1.20 -6.50 -17.50
C GLU A 221 0.07 -7.22 -18.25
#